data_AF-A0A839I3S1-F1
#
_entry.id   AF-A0A839I3S1-F1
#
_cell.length_a   1.000
_cell.length_b   1.000
_cell.length_c   1.000
_cell.angle_alpha   90.00
_cell.angle_beta   90.00
_cell.angle_gamma   90.00
#
_symmetry.space_group_name_H-M   'P 1'
#
loop_
_entity.id
_entity.type
_entity.pdbx_description
1 polymer ?
#
loop_
_entity_poly.entity_id
_entity_poly.type
_entity_poly.pdbx_seq_one_letter_code
_entity_poly.pdbx_strand_id
1 'polypeptide(L)'
;MSVTNKALLNITKAKSDVENTSTISPAIVPNMESRFKAPFFFAIGLLSSISVLGWATLNNEPTPVTTPIANDAAVVELASNSPTKNSTPESVSSIYLSESRHKTEKQAAKITTPVPTAIIKAASTAEKPTVKNENTVPVISTKQNVKSESDAFYVEEVELLPSELAEKSRSAARKALDESDFKQAILEYYTVLKYQPRDDDSRKKLAALLYGKHQVKEAAAVLQQGIKLDNDSVTLRLALASLLQREEQPEAALSVVEYIPLEASIDYLATRGGLAQQLKFIDLAKESYQMLVNKDPDNGRWWLGLAIVYEREAEVDKAYDTYQSALIKPGLSRSSQVFVRDRIKLLETMKEVNNAS
;
A
#
# COMPACT_ATOMS: atom_id res chain seq x y z
N MET A 1 -9.57 60.35 -11.60
CA MET A 1 -8.98 59.34 -12.52
C MET A 1 -8.73 58.07 -11.72
N SER A 2 -9.14 56.91 -12.22
CA SER A 2 -9.16 55.68 -11.41
C SER A 2 -7.83 54.94 -11.39
N VAL A 3 -7.55 54.27 -10.27
CA VAL A 3 -6.67 53.10 -10.24
C VAL A 3 -7.33 51.99 -11.06
N THR A 4 -6.66 51.49 -12.11
CA THR A 4 -6.77 50.14 -12.74
C THR A 4 -6.27 50.18 -14.20
N ASN A 5 -5.02 49.78 -14.45
CA ASN A 5 -4.62 49.00 -15.64
C ASN A 5 -3.11 48.62 -15.62
N LYS A 6 -2.79 47.40 -16.08
CA LYS A 6 -1.47 46.93 -16.57
C LYS A 6 -0.25 47.22 -15.66
N ALA A 7 0.20 46.32 -14.77
CA ALA A 7 -0.12 44.90 -14.57
C ALA A 7 0.21 43.93 -15.74
N LEU A 8 0.95 44.35 -16.78
CA LEU A 8 1.27 43.48 -17.95
C LEU A 8 2.71 43.62 -18.51
N LEU A 9 3.65 44.24 -17.80
CA LEU A 9 5.00 44.53 -18.34
C LEU A 9 6.18 43.70 -17.78
N ASN A 10 5.97 42.87 -16.75
CA ASN A 10 7.08 42.21 -16.03
C ASN A 10 7.22 40.68 -16.27
N ILE A 11 6.50 40.10 -17.23
CA ILE A 11 6.43 38.62 -17.40
C ILE A 11 7.37 38.09 -18.51
N THR A 12 7.86 38.95 -19.43
CA THR A 12 8.58 38.52 -20.64
C THR A 12 10.11 38.49 -20.53
N LYS A 13 10.72 38.69 -19.35
CA LYS A 13 12.19 38.76 -19.23
C LYS A 13 12.80 38.17 -17.95
N ALA A 14 12.41 36.94 -17.59
CA ALA A 14 13.15 36.08 -16.66
C ALA A 14 12.78 34.59 -16.87
N LYS A 15 13.30 33.95 -17.93
CA LYS A 15 13.19 32.49 -18.13
C LYS A 15 14.54 31.88 -18.51
N SER A 16 15.36 31.70 -17.48
CA SER A 16 16.67 31.05 -17.42
C SER A 16 16.98 30.95 -15.91
N ASP A 17 17.14 29.79 -15.26
CA ASP A 17 17.30 28.42 -15.79
C ASP A 17 16.63 27.40 -14.85
N VAL A 18 15.87 26.44 -15.39
CA VAL A 18 15.45 25.22 -14.68
C VAL A 18 15.30 24.05 -15.67
N GLU A 19 16.40 23.38 -15.98
CA GLU A 19 16.35 21.94 -16.23
C GLU A 19 16.76 21.23 -14.94
N ASN A 20 15.86 20.44 -14.36
CA ASN A 20 16.20 19.53 -13.27
C ASN A 20 15.24 18.33 -13.30
N THR A 21 15.67 17.28 -14.00
CA THR A 21 14.87 16.08 -14.26
C THR A 21 14.62 15.33 -12.95
N SER A 22 13.36 15.30 -12.51
CA SER A 22 12.97 14.82 -11.18
C SER A 22 12.86 13.29 -11.10
N THR A 23 13.94 12.57 -11.40
CA THR A 23 14.03 11.13 -11.14
C THR A 23 14.15 10.88 -9.63
N ILE A 24 13.22 10.10 -9.08
CA ILE A 24 13.32 9.61 -7.70
C ILE A 24 14.20 8.36 -7.75
N SER A 25 15.37 8.41 -7.11
CA SER A 25 16.25 7.25 -7.01
C SER A 25 15.55 6.07 -6.34
N PRO A 26 15.72 4.82 -6.83
CA PRO A 26 15.13 3.65 -6.20
C PRO A 26 15.65 3.48 -4.77
N ALA A 27 14.78 2.99 -3.88
CA ALA A 27 15.17 2.73 -2.50
C ALA A 27 16.13 1.53 -2.44
N ILE A 28 17.39 1.77 -2.08
CA ILE A 28 18.30 0.70 -1.68
C ILE A 28 17.78 0.11 -0.37
N VAL A 29 17.08 -1.00 -0.49
CA VAL A 29 16.91 -2.00 0.57
C VAL A 29 18.00 -3.04 0.34
N PRO A 30 18.80 -3.43 1.35
CA PRO A 30 19.79 -4.48 1.17
C PRO A 30 19.08 -5.80 0.86
N ASN A 31 19.31 -6.35 -0.33
CA ASN A 31 18.80 -7.67 -0.71
C ASN A 31 19.46 -8.73 0.18
N MET A 32 18.75 -9.19 1.20
CA MET A 32 19.18 -10.33 2.02
C MET A 32 18.88 -11.60 1.23
N GLU A 33 19.91 -12.16 0.60
CA GLU A 33 19.79 -13.36 -0.23
C GLU A 33 19.02 -14.47 0.49
N SER A 34 18.06 -15.07 -0.23
CA SER A 34 17.22 -16.15 0.28
C SER A 34 18.06 -17.40 0.50
N ARG A 35 18.59 -17.52 1.72
CA ARG A 35 19.50 -18.57 2.21
C ARG A 35 18.82 -19.93 2.39
N PHE A 36 18.20 -20.44 1.32
CA PHE A 36 17.45 -21.70 1.32
C PHE A 36 17.47 -22.49 -0.01
N LYS A 37 18.63 -22.57 -0.68
CA LYS A 37 18.86 -23.55 -1.78
C LYS A 37 20.28 -24.15 -1.76
N ALA A 38 20.40 -25.38 -1.24
CA ALA A 38 21.29 -26.46 -1.72
C ALA A 38 21.41 -27.60 -0.67
N PRO A 39 21.33 -28.87 -1.11
CA PRO A 39 22.32 -29.85 -0.70
C PRO A 39 22.88 -30.66 -1.89
N PHE A 40 24.19 -30.96 -1.86
CA PHE A 40 24.98 -31.63 -2.92
C PHE A 40 25.09 -30.81 -4.23
N PHE A 41 26.18 -30.90 -5.01
CA PHE A 41 27.20 -31.96 -5.11
C PHE A 41 28.63 -31.50 -4.81
N PHE A 42 29.48 -32.47 -4.43
CA PHE A 42 30.93 -32.33 -4.29
C PHE A 42 31.61 -33.02 -5.49
N ALA A 43 32.31 -32.27 -6.36
CA ALA A 43 33.20 -32.85 -7.39
C ALA A 43 34.25 -31.84 -7.90
N ILE A 44 35.51 -32.10 -7.53
CA ILE A 44 36.75 -32.07 -8.35
C ILE A 44 36.67 -31.35 -9.73
N GLY A 45 37.58 -30.44 -10.11
CA GLY A 45 38.75 -29.90 -9.38
C GLY A 45 39.74 -29.13 -10.28
N LEU A 46 40.65 -28.40 -9.63
CA LEU A 46 41.89 -27.73 -10.10
C LEU A 46 42.30 -27.78 -11.59
N LEU A 47 42.51 -26.59 -12.19
CA LEU A 47 43.72 -26.18 -12.97
C LEU A 47 43.66 -24.64 -13.10
N SER A 48 44.39 -23.91 -12.25
CA SER A 48 45.74 -23.36 -12.48
C SER A 48 45.79 -22.07 -13.30
N SER A 49 46.40 -21.02 -12.74
CA SER A 49 46.40 -19.63 -13.21
C SER A 49 47.66 -19.25 -14.02
N ILE A 50 47.80 -17.93 -14.28
CA ILE A 50 49.02 -17.20 -14.71
C ILE A 50 49.21 -17.05 -16.24
N SER A 51 48.97 -15.83 -16.74
CA SER A 51 50.02 -14.99 -17.35
C SER A 51 49.59 -13.52 -17.33
N VAL A 52 50.55 -12.59 -17.34
CA VAL A 52 50.32 -11.18 -16.96
C VAL A 52 51.26 -10.22 -17.70
N LEU A 53 50.73 -9.04 -18.08
CA LEU A 53 51.38 -7.84 -18.63
C LEU A 53 52.07 -7.93 -20.02
N GLY A 54 51.92 -6.84 -20.81
CA GLY A 54 52.58 -6.62 -22.10
C GLY A 54 52.37 -5.20 -22.64
N TRP A 55 53.44 -4.41 -22.68
CA TRP A 55 53.54 -2.99 -23.11
C TRP A 55 53.82 -2.89 -24.64
N ALA A 56 53.81 -1.76 -25.38
CA ALA A 56 53.13 -0.46 -25.34
C ALA A 56 53.44 0.36 -26.64
N THR A 57 52.61 1.37 -26.99
CA THR A 57 52.86 2.57 -27.87
C THR A 57 53.52 2.48 -29.26
N LEU A 58 52.86 3.04 -30.32
CA LEU A 58 53.45 4.10 -31.21
C LEU A 58 52.47 4.79 -32.22
N ASN A 59 52.42 6.14 -32.16
CA ASN A 59 52.30 7.21 -33.20
C ASN A 59 51.16 7.37 -34.27
N ASN A 60 50.98 8.64 -34.69
CA ASN A 60 49.89 9.34 -35.42
C ASN A 60 49.90 9.34 -36.98
N GLU A 61 48.67 9.45 -37.57
CA GLU A 61 48.16 10.37 -38.65
C GLU A 61 48.90 10.55 -40.02
N PRO A 62 48.31 11.22 -41.07
CA PRO A 62 47.00 11.90 -41.23
C PRO A 62 46.14 11.46 -42.47
N THR A 63 45.05 12.21 -42.76
CA THR A 63 44.08 12.03 -43.89
C THR A 63 44.46 12.81 -45.17
N PRO A 64 43.80 12.62 -46.34
CA PRO A 64 42.61 13.45 -46.68
C PRO A 64 41.52 12.87 -47.66
N VAL A 65 40.28 13.39 -47.51
CA VAL A 65 39.26 13.91 -48.48
C VAL A 65 39.39 13.53 -49.99
N THR A 66 38.37 13.17 -50.80
CA THR A 66 37.07 13.88 -51.08
C THR A 66 36.02 13.02 -51.84
N THR A 67 34.75 13.44 -51.84
CA THR A 67 33.65 12.98 -52.74
C THR A 67 33.62 13.83 -54.05
N PRO A 68 32.54 14.39 -54.70
CA PRO A 68 31.10 14.55 -54.42
C PRO A 68 30.13 14.27 -55.64
N ILE A 69 28.88 14.78 -55.58
CA ILE A 69 27.92 15.10 -56.69
C ILE A 69 27.18 13.92 -57.39
N ALA A 70 25.87 13.95 -57.68
CA ALA A 70 24.66 14.72 -57.25
C ALA A 70 23.42 13.94 -57.83
N ASN A 71 22.12 14.33 -57.83
CA ASN A 71 21.27 15.44 -57.33
C ASN A 71 19.82 14.84 -57.17
N ASP A 72 18.64 15.46 -56.97
CA ASP A 72 18.02 16.80 -56.80
C ASP A 72 16.93 16.64 -55.67
N ALA A 73 16.18 17.59 -55.08
CA ALA A 73 15.34 18.74 -55.50
C ALA A 73 13.97 18.37 -56.17
N ALA A 74 12.83 19.05 -55.93
CA ALA A 74 12.53 20.28 -55.16
C ALA A 74 11.06 20.27 -54.61
N VAL A 75 10.74 20.70 -53.37
CA VAL A 75 10.27 22.06 -52.90
C VAL A 75 8.73 22.29 -52.89
N VAL A 76 8.24 23.24 -52.06
CA VAL A 76 6.84 23.74 -51.79
C VAL A 76 6.11 23.07 -50.60
N GLU A 77 5.43 23.75 -49.64
CA GLU A 77 5.57 25.13 -49.09
C GLU A 77 4.98 25.31 -47.65
N LEU A 78 3.79 25.95 -47.44
CA LEU A 78 3.29 26.46 -46.14
C LEU A 78 1.84 26.04 -45.78
N ALA A 79 1.53 25.86 -44.48
CA ALA A 79 0.44 26.56 -43.75
C ALA A 79 0.35 26.16 -42.25
N SER A 80 -0.23 27.06 -41.43
CA SER A 80 -0.48 26.90 -39.98
C SER A 80 -1.94 26.53 -39.68
N ASN A 81 -2.20 25.79 -38.58
CA ASN A 81 -3.21 26.14 -37.54
C ASN A 81 -3.22 25.17 -36.34
N SER A 82 -3.84 25.61 -35.23
CA SER A 82 -3.57 25.13 -33.86
C SER A 82 -4.72 24.24 -33.26
N PRO A 83 -4.87 23.98 -31.93
CA PRO A 83 -4.89 22.57 -31.51
C PRO A 83 -6.10 22.13 -30.63
N THR A 84 -6.72 21.00 -30.95
CA THR A 84 -7.31 20.09 -29.94
C THR A 84 -7.68 18.73 -30.54
N LYS A 85 -7.19 17.64 -29.94
CA LYS A 85 -7.77 16.29 -30.07
C LYS A 85 -7.45 15.49 -28.81
N ASN A 86 -8.46 15.20 -28.01
CA ASN A 86 -8.36 14.16 -26.99
C ASN A 86 -8.36 12.80 -27.72
N SER A 87 -7.29 12.03 -27.54
CA SER A 87 -7.16 10.68 -28.06
C SER A 87 -7.12 9.69 -26.90
N THR A 88 -8.28 9.35 -26.35
CA THR A 88 -8.43 8.23 -25.41
C THR A 88 -8.30 6.91 -26.19
N PRO A 89 -7.46 5.95 -25.79
CA PRO A 89 -7.41 4.64 -26.43
C PRO A 89 -8.62 3.78 -26.02
N GLU A 90 -9.37 3.26 -26.99
CA GLU A 90 -10.28 2.13 -26.78
C GLU A 90 -9.54 0.79 -26.91
N SER A 91 -9.86 -0.17 -26.04
CA SER A 91 -9.72 -1.64 -26.20
C SER A 91 -9.80 -2.29 -24.79
N VAL A 92 -10.66 -3.25 -24.46
CA VAL A 92 -11.68 -4.00 -25.23
C VAL A 92 -12.88 -4.32 -24.32
N SER A 93 -14.12 -4.04 -24.77
CA SER A 93 -15.36 -4.66 -24.25
C SER A 93 -16.59 -4.22 -25.07
N SER A 94 -16.77 -4.75 -26.29
CA SER A 94 -17.86 -4.32 -27.19
C SER A 94 -18.41 -5.44 -28.09
N ILE A 95 -18.88 -6.54 -27.48
CA ILE A 95 -19.80 -7.50 -28.13
C ILE A 95 -21.00 -7.71 -27.19
N TYR A 96 -22.19 -7.91 -27.78
CA TYR A 96 -23.50 -8.08 -27.12
C TYR A 96 -24.11 -6.80 -26.52
N LEU A 97 -24.49 -5.89 -27.41
CA LEU A 97 -25.70 -5.09 -27.21
C LEU A 97 -26.75 -5.52 -28.24
N SER A 98 -27.92 -5.97 -27.79
CA SER A 98 -29.07 -6.31 -28.64
C SER A 98 -30.33 -5.71 -28.04
N GLU A 99 -31.05 -4.88 -28.79
CA GLU A 99 -32.22 -4.13 -28.29
C GLU A 99 -33.39 -5.04 -27.87
N SER A 100 -34.11 -4.60 -26.84
CA SER A 100 -35.57 -4.73 -26.76
C SER A 100 -36.12 -3.58 -25.92
N ARG A 101 -37.17 -2.91 -26.41
CA ARG A 101 -37.72 -1.69 -25.80
C ARG A 101 -39.02 -1.95 -25.06
N HIS A 102 -39.33 -1.03 -24.13
CA HIS A 102 -40.62 -0.86 -23.46
C HIS A 102 -40.97 -1.97 -22.44
N LYS A 103 -41.77 -1.70 -21.40
CA LYS A 103 -42.74 -0.61 -21.20
C LYS A 103 -42.72 -0.10 -19.74
N THR A 104 -43.15 1.14 -19.53
CA THR A 104 -43.33 1.73 -18.19
C THR A 104 -44.77 1.57 -17.72
N GLU A 105 -44.99 1.16 -16.47
CA GLU A 105 -46.23 1.46 -15.74
C GLU A 105 -45.98 1.54 -14.23
N LYS A 106 -46.83 2.29 -13.51
CA LYS A 106 -46.80 2.45 -12.04
C LYS A 106 -47.82 1.52 -11.39
N GLN A 107 -47.55 1.05 -10.17
CA GLN A 107 -48.60 0.97 -9.15
C GLN A 107 -48.04 1.04 -7.72
N ALA A 108 -48.90 1.36 -6.76
CA ALA A 108 -48.52 1.59 -5.36
C ALA A 108 -49.62 1.15 -4.37
N ALA A 109 -49.24 0.28 -3.43
CA ALA A 109 -49.88 0.01 -2.14
C ALA A 109 -48.75 -0.50 -1.21
N LYS A 110 -48.48 -0.02 0.01
CA LYS A 110 -49.31 0.37 1.18
C LYS A 110 -49.75 -0.84 2.01
N ILE A 111 -49.73 -0.70 3.36
CA ILE A 111 -50.18 -1.68 4.39
C ILE A 111 -49.11 -2.79 4.62
N THR A 112 -48.61 -3.15 5.82
CA THR A 112 -48.83 -2.69 7.24
C THR A 112 -47.53 -2.79 8.06
N THR A 113 -47.43 -2.08 9.19
CA THR A 113 -46.64 -2.52 10.36
C THR A 113 -47.49 -3.47 11.24
N PRO A 114 -46.88 -4.26 12.14
CA PRO A 114 -46.93 -3.81 13.54
C PRO A 114 -45.64 -4.09 14.35
N VAL A 115 -45.45 -3.27 15.39
CA VAL A 115 -44.53 -3.49 16.51
C VAL A 115 -45.32 -4.10 17.68
N PRO A 116 -44.78 -5.08 18.43
CA PRO A 116 -45.21 -5.37 19.79
C PRO A 116 -44.29 -4.69 20.83
N THR A 117 -44.89 -4.07 21.84
CA THR A 117 -44.22 -3.27 22.87
C THR A 117 -43.65 -4.12 24.02
N ALA A 118 -42.61 -3.61 24.71
CA ALA A 118 -42.04 -4.23 25.90
C ALA A 118 -42.98 -4.21 27.13
N ILE A 119 -42.79 -5.15 28.06
CA ILE A 119 -43.38 -5.17 29.42
C ILE A 119 -42.27 -5.47 30.45
N ILE A 120 -42.44 -4.97 31.68
CA ILE A 120 -41.39 -4.80 32.70
C ILE A 120 -41.73 -5.56 34.00
N LYS A 121 -40.73 -6.19 34.65
CA LYS A 121 -40.48 -6.32 36.12
C LYS A 121 -39.15 -7.11 36.31
N ALA A 122 -38.16 -6.75 37.15
CA ALA A 122 -38.13 -6.43 38.59
C ALA A 122 -38.25 -7.68 39.50
N ALA A 123 -37.52 -7.85 40.62
CA ALA A 123 -36.39 -7.11 41.24
C ALA A 123 -35.78 -7.96 42.41
N SER A 124 -34.96 -7.35 43.28
CA SER A 124 -34.26 -7.90 44.47
C SER A 124 -32.92 -8.60 44.13
N THR A 125 -31.74 -8.31 44.72
CA THR A 125 -31.27 -7.70 46.00
C THR A 125 -30.89 -8.74 47.07
N ALA A 126 -29.81 -8.43 47.83
CA ALA A 126 -29.09 -9.25 48.82
C ALA A 126 -28.08 -10.26 48.19
N GLU A 127 -26.90 -10.55 48.77
CA GLU A 127 -26.26 -9.99 49.98
C GLU A 127 -24.71 -10.12 49.94
N LYS A 128 -24.02 -9.59 50.96
CA LYS A 128 -22.55 -9.60 51.12
C LYS A 128 -22.16 -10.30 52.42
N PRO A 129 -21.10 -11.11 52.43
CA PRO A 129 -20.26 -11.22 53.63
C PRO A 129 -18.76 -10.97 53.35
N THR A 130 -18.00 -10.77 54.43
CA THR A 130 -16.57 -10.42 54.42
C THR A 130 -15.76 -11.26 55.39
N VAL A 131 -14.60 -11.73 54.95
CA VAL A 131 -13.49 -12.24 55.80
C VAL A 131 -12.22 -11.70 55.13
N LYS A 132 -11.56 -10.65 55.63
CA LYS A 132 -10.84 -10.47 56.91
C LYS A 132 -9.62 -11.40 57.03
N ASN A 133 -8.43 -10.83 56.97
CA ASN A 133 -7.26 -11.39 57.64
C ASN A 133 -6.42 -10.25 58.19
N GLU A 134 -5.89 -10.42 59.40
CA GLU A 134 -5.14 -9.39 60.13
C GLU A 134 -3.65 -9.74 60.15
N ASN A 135 -2.80 -8.72 60.32
CA ASN A 135 -1.63 -8.88 61.17
C ASN A 135 -1.24 -7.53 61.81
N THR A 136 -0.64 -7.61 62.99
CA THR A 136 -0.67 -6.52 63.97
C THR A 136 0.59 -5.67 64.03
N VAL A 137 0.37 -4.34 64.11
CA VAL A 137 1.03 -3.30 64.92
C VAL A 137 2.25 -3.71 65.79
N PRO A 138 3.22 -2.78 65.96
CA PRO A 138 3.11 -1.89 67.13
C PRO A 138 3.14 -0.38 66.80
N VAL A 139 2.39 0.39 67.59
CA VAL A 139 2.41 1.87 67.60
C VAL A 139 3.52 2.35 68.53
N ILE A 140 4.24 3.39 68.11
CA ILE A 140 4.90 4.33 69.04
C ILE A 140 4.18 5.68 68.90
N SER A 141 3.53 6.12 69.97
CA SER A 141 2.88 7.44 70.04
C SER A 141 3.84 8.48 70.61
N THR A 142 4.23 9.44 69.79
CA THR A 142 4.80 10.71 70.28
C THR A 142 3.84 11.84 69.96
N LYS A 143 3.13 12.34 70.97
CA LYS A 143 2.33 13.56 70.82
C LYS A 143 3.26 14.76 70.69
N GLN A 144 3.15 15.50 69.60
CA GLN A 144 3.49 16.93 69.66
C GLN A 144 2.54 17.75 68.78
N ASN A 145 1.64 18.46 69.45
CA ASN A 145 0.82 19.50 68.84
C ASN A 145 1.71 20.74 68.64
N VAL A 146 2.15 20.98 67.41
CA VAL A 146 2.69 22.28 67.00
C VAL A 146 1.80 22.81 65.89
N LYS A 147 1.04 23.86 66.22
CA LYS A 147 0.22 24.59 65.26
C LYS A 147 1.14 25.52 64.48
N SER A 148 1.46 25.14 63.24
CA SER A 148 2.27 25.96 62.32
C SER A 148 1.49 26.23 61.04
N GLU A 149 1.20 27.50 60.79
CA GLU A 149 0.65 27.98 59.53
C GLU A 149 1.75 28.00 58.48
N SER A 150 1.82 26.95 57.68
CA SER A 150 2.49 26.97 56.38
C SER A 150 1.58 26.34 55.36
N ASP A 151 0.88 27.16 54.58
CA ASP A 151 0.08 26.75 53.42
C ASP A 151 1.03 26.41 52.26
N ALA A 152 1.88 25.43 52.51
CA ALA A 152 2.99 25.02 51.67
C ALA A 152 2.46 24.10 50.58
N PHE A 153 2.14 24.68 49.43
CA PHE A 153 1.92 23.93 48.20
C PHE A 153 3.21 23.20 47.80
N TYR A 154 3.32 21.94 48.22
CA TYR A 154 4.33 21.02 47.72
C TYR A 154 4.01 20.69 46.26
N VAL A 155 4.62 21.46 45.34
CA VAL A 155 4.64 21.14 43.92
C VAL A 155 5.66 20.01 43.72
N GLU A 156 5.21 18.78 43.88
CA GLU A 156 5.97 17.60 43.49
C GLU A 156 5.97 17.52 41.96
N GLU A 157 7.13 17.81 41.34
CA GLU A 157 7.29 17.77 39.88
C GLU A 157 7.36 16.31 39.41
N VAL A 158 6.19 15.73 39.15
CA VAL A 158 6.06 14.40 38.57
C VAL A 158 6.53 14.43 37.12
N GLU A 159 7.78 14.02 36.89
CA GLU A 159 8.31 13.75 35.54
C GLU A 159 7.47 12.66 34.87
N LEU A 160 6.57 13.06 33.97
CA LEU A 160 5.73 12.14 33.21
C LEU A 160 6.58 11.16 32.38
N LEU A 161 6.22 9.88 32.43
CA LEU A 161 6.91 8.84 31.68
C LEU A 161 6.83 9.12 30.16
N PRO A 162 7.82 8.71 29.34
CA PRO A 162 7.77 8.88 27.89
C PRO A 162 6.49 8.31 27.24
N SER A 163 5.90 7.26 27.81
CA SER A 163 4.60 6.72 27.41
C SER A 163 3.42 7.64 27.71
N GLU A 164 3.44 8.36 28.84
CA GLU A 164 2.39 9.29 29.24
C GLU A 164 2.49 10.60 28.45
N LEU A 165 3.71 11.06 28.17
CA LEU A 165 3.97 12.16 27.23
C LEU A 165 3.51 11.80 25.81
N ALA A 166 3.73 10.55 25.37
CA ALA A 166 3.22 10.05 24.10
C ALA A 166 1.67 10.01 24.09
N GLU A 167 0.99 9.48 25.12
CA GLU A 167 -0.47 9.50 25.18
C GLU A 167 -1.03 10.93 25.20
N LYS A 168 -0.39 11.84 25.95
CA LYS A 168 -0.76 13.26 26.02
C LYS A 168 -0.73 13.90 24.63
N SER A 169 0.39 13.81 23.91
CA SER A 169 0.46 14.32 22.54
C SER A 169 -0.45 13.56 21.57
N ARG A 170 -0.66 12.24 21.74
CA ARG A 170 -1.61 11.49 20.89
C ARG A 170 -3.06 11.95 21.13
N SER A 171 -3.41 12.36 22.35
CA SER A 171 -4.71 12.97 22.65
C SER A 171 -4.86 14.37 22.07
N ALA A 172 -3.81 15.20 22.15
CA ALA A 172 -3.78 16.53 21.54
C ALA A 172 -3.86 16.45 20.01
N ALA A 173 -3.18 15.47 19.39
CA ALA A 173 -3.25 15.20 17.97
C ALA A 173 -4.67 14.82 17.52
N ARG A 174 -5.37 13.96 18.27
CA ARG A 174 -6.78 13.63 18.01
C ARG A 174 -7.68 14.87 18.09
N LYS A 175 -7.60 15.63 19.19
CA LYS A 175 -8.36 16.87 19.37
C LYS A 175 -8.12 17.87 18.23
N ALA A 176 -6.87 18.04 17.80
CA ALA A 176 -6.52 18.91 16.68
C ALA A 176 -7.12 18.43 15.34
N LEU A 177 -7.29 17.12 15.12
CA LEU A 177 -8.04 16.60 13.96
C LEU A 177 -9.54 16.88 14.07
N ASP A 178 -10.13 16.72 15.24
CA ASP A 178 -11.55 17.04 15.48
C ASP A 178 -11.82 18.55 15.25
N GLU A 179 -10.87 19.40 15.62
CA GLU A 179 -10.87 20.86 15.38
C GLU A 179 -10.40 21.25 13.96
N SER A 180 -10.06 20.27 13.10
CA SER A 180 -9.50 20.45 11.74
C SER A 180 -8.17 21.23 11.65
N ASP A 181 -7.44 21.41 12.75
CA ASP A 181 -6.06 21.90 12.74
C ASP A 181 -5.08 20.78 12.38
N PHE A 182 -5.00 20.50 11.08
CA PHE A 182 -4.02 19.56 10.52
C PHE A 182 -2.56 19.98 10.73
N LYS A 183 -2.26 21.24 11.11
CA LYS A 183 -0.88 21.67 11.41
C LYS A 183 -0.49 21.23 12.82
N GLN A 184 -1.32 21.51 13.82
CA GLN A 184 -1.07 21.07 15.19
C GLN A 184 -1.13 19.54 15.29
N ALA A 185 -2.08 18.87 14.61
CA ALA A 185 -2.13 17.41 14.58
C ALA A 185 -0.82 16.77 14.09
N ILE A 186 -0.19 17.31 13.05
CA ILE A 186 1.11 16.84 12.54
C ILE A 186 2.22 17.05 13.58
N LEU A 187 2.29 18.23 14.21
CA LEU A 187 3.31 18.54 15.22
C LEU A 187 3.17 17.64 16.46
N GLU A 188 1.95 17.36 16.90
CA GLU A 188 1.67 16.45 18.00
C GLU A 188 2.02 15.01 17.64
N TYR A 189 1.69 14.51 16.43
CA TYR A 189 2.12 13.16 16.02
C TYR A 189 3.64 13.03 15.87
N TYR A 190 4.36 14.07 15.40
CA TYR A 190 5.82 14.09 15.47
C TYR A 190 6.31 14.00 16.93
N THR A 191 5.61 14.64 17.87
CA THR A 191 5.92 14.58 19.30
C THR A 191 5.62 13.20 19.90
N VAL A 192 4.57 12.50 19.46
CA VAL A 192 4.35 11.08 19.82
C VAL A 192 5.53 10.23 19.36
N LEU A 193 5.97 10.36 18.11
CA LEU A 193 7.08 9.56 17.56
C LEU A 193 8.45 9.90 18.17
N LYS A 194 8.61 11.10 18.77
CA LYS A 194 9.79 11.45 19.56
C LYS A 194 9.90 10.60 20.84
N TYR A 195 8.77 10.33 21.51
CA TYR A 195 8.75 9.55 22.75
C TYR A 195 8.51 8.04 22.53
N GLN A 196 7.78 7.67 21.47
CA GLN A 196 7.51 6.29 21.08
C GLN A 196 7.81 6.08 19.57
N PRO A 197 9.09 5.91 19.17
CA PRO A 197 9.48 5.79 17.75
C PRO A 197 8.86 4.61 16.99
N ARG A 198 8.45 3.57 17.72
CA ARG A 198 7.79 2.35 17.22
C ARG A 198 6.24 2.40 17.28
N ASP A 199 5.64 3.57 17.46
CA ASP A 199 4.18 3.72 17.29
C ASP A 199 3.81 3.80 15.79
N ASP A 200 3.58 2.62 15.20
CA ASP A 200 3.10 2.45 13.83
C ASP A 200 1.79 3.19 13.56
N ASP A 201 0.89 3.28 14.54
CA ASP A 201 -0.46 3.73 14.33
C ASP A 201 -0.55 5.26 14.31
N SER A 202 0.29 5.94 15.10
CA SER A 202 0.56 7.38 14.93
C SER A 202 1.40 7.68 13.69
N ARG A 203 2.38 6.85 13.36
CA ARG A 203 3.22 7.01 12.17
C ARG A 203 2.41 6.91 10.86
N LYS A 204 1.47 5.98 10.80
CA LYS A 204 0.46 5.84 9.73
C LYS A 204 -0.44 7.08 9.63
N LYS A 205 -0.90 7.63 10.76
CA LYS A 205 -1.74 8.85 10.80
C LYS A 205 -0.95 10.10 10.36
N LEU A 206 0.28 10.26 10.84
CA LEU A 206 1.19 11.33 10.41
C LEU A 206 1.44 11.27 8.89
N ALA A 207 1.76 10.10 8.34
CA ALA A 207 1.95 9.93 6.91
C ALA A 207 0.69 10.25 6.09
N ALA A 208 -0.49 9.86 6.56
CA ALA A 208 -1.76 10.21 5.90
C ALA A 208 -2.02 11.74 5.91
N LEU A 209 -1.68 12.44 6.98
CA LEU A 209 -1.82 13.91 7.08
C LEU A 209 -0.81 14.66 6.20
N LEU A 210 0.43 14.18 6.14
CA LEU A 210 1.45 14.69 5.21
C LEU A 210 1.02 14.46 3.76
N TYR A 211 0.49 13.28 3.44
CA TYR A 211 -0.06 12.96 2.12
C TYR A 211 -1.24 13.87 1.75
N GLY A 212 -2.18 14.12 2.68
CA GLY A 212 -3.29 15.06 2.51
C GLY A 212 -2.87 16.52 2.31
N LYS A 213 -1.62 16.87 2.65
CA LYS A 213 -0.98 18.18 2.36
C LYS A 213 -0.09 18.16 1.11
N HIS A 214 -0.17 17.10 0.29
CA HIS A 214 0.69 16.83 -0.86
C HIS A 214 2.20 16.71 -0.53
N GLN A 215 2.57 16.48 0.74
CA GLN A 215 3.95 16.23 1.17
C GLN A 215 4.34 14.76 0.97
N VAL A 216 4.12 14.24 -0.25
CA VAL A 216 4.21 12.81 -0.61
C VAL A 216 5.55 12.18 -0.23
N LYS A 217 6.66 12.86 -0.55
CA LYS A 217 8.03 12.39 -0.23
C LYS A 217 8.26 12.27 1.28
N GLU A 218 7.68 13.16 2.07
CA GLU A 218 7.80 13.18 3.54
C GLU A 218 6.94 12.08 4.17
N ALA A 219 5.70 11.91 3.68
CA ALA A 219 4.82 10.81 4.07
C ALA A 219 5.47 9.44 3.81
N ALA A 220 6.05 9.23 2.63
CA ALA A 220 6.77 8.01 2.30
C ALA A 220 8.01 7.80 3.20
N ALA A 221 8.81 8.85 3.44
CA ALA A 221 9.98 8.78 4.32
C ALA A 221 9.61 8.44 5.78
N VAL A 222 8.53 9.02 6.31
CA VAL A 222 8.00 8.73 7.65
C VAL A 222 7.61 7.25 7.80
N LEU A 223 6.98 6.65 6.78
CA LEU A 223 6.64 5.22 6.77
C LEU A 223 7.88 4.34 6.64
N GLN A 224 8.78 4.65 5.69
CA GLN A 224 10.05 3.93 5.50
C GLN A 224 10.94 3.94 6.75
N GLN A 225 10.96 5.03 7.52
CA GLN A 225 11.68 5.10 8.79
C GLN A 225 11.10 4.10 9.81
N GLY A 226 9.77 3.93 9.85
CA GLY A 226 9.13 2.95 10.73
C GLY A 226 9.42 1.51 10.31
N ILE A 227 9.39 1.20 9.00
CA ILE A 227 9.72 -0.13 8.47
C ILE A 227 11.22 -0.51 8.72
N LYS A 228 12.07 0.49 8.97
CA LYS A 228 13.46 0.30 9.43
C LYS A 228 13.58 0.07 10.95
N LEU A 229 12.57 0.46 11.73
CA LEU A 229 12.49 0.23 13.19
C LEU A 229 11.73 -1.05 13.52
N ASP A 230 10.76 -1.45 12.71
CA ASP A 230 10.09 -2.74 12.73
C ASP A 230 9.91 -3.26 11.29
N ASN A 231 10.62 -4.33 10.95
CA ASN A 231 10.60 -4.88 9.59
C ASN A 231 9.35 -5.73 9.32
N ASP A 232 8.73 -6.27 10.37
CA ASP A 232 7.53 -7.11 10.30
C ASP A 232 6.23 -6.28 10.33
N SER A 233 6.32 -4.94 10.37
CA SER A 233 5.15 -4.06 10.38
C SER A 233 4.31 -4.15 9.09
N VAL A 234 3.35 -5.06 9.11
CA VAL A 234 2.24 -5.20 8.15
C VAL A 234 1.52 -3.86 7.97
N THR A 235 1.29 -3.15 9.07
CA THR A 235 0.59 -1.85 9.13
C THR A 235 1.29 -0.77 8.30
N LEU A 236 2.60 -0.59 8.47
CA LEU A 236 3.34 0.45 7.77
C LEU A 236 3.63 0.08 6.31
N ARG A 237 3.90 -1.20 6.03
CA ARG A 237 4.10 -1.69 4.67
C ARG A 237 2.84 -1.53 3.82
N LEU A 238 1.66 -1.90 4.33
CA LEU A 238 0.38 -1.65 3.64
C LEU A 238 0.10 -0.15 3.44
N ALA A 239 0.38 0.69 4.45
CA ALA A 239 0.22 2.14 4.32
C ALA A 239 1.12 2.72 3.21
N LEU A 240 2.39 2.27 3.13
CA LEU A 240 3.34 2.74 2.14
C LEU A 240 3.03 2.20 0.73
N ALA A 241 2.64 0.94 0.60
CA ALA A 241 2.20 0.36 -0.67
C ALA A 241 0.93 1.05 -1.20
N SER A 242 -0.06 1.31 -0.33
CA SER A 242 -1.27 2.03 -0.73
C SER A 242 -0.99 3.49 -1.13
N LEU A 243 -0.03 4.16 -0.47
CA LEU A 243 0.45 5.48 -0.89
C LEU A 243 1.09 5.41 -2.28
N LEU A 244 2.02 4.48 -2.52
CA LEU A 244 2.70 4.34 -3.81
C LEU A 244 1.75 3.93 -4.95
N GLN A 245 0.71 3.14 -4.67
CA GLN A 245 -0.36 2.83 -5.63
C GLN A 245 -1.18 4.07 -6.03
N ARG A 246 -1.42 5.02 -5.12
CA ARG A 246 -2.14 6.28 -5.41
C ARG A 246 -1.29 7.25 -6.23
N GLU A 247 0.03 7.19 -6.04
CA GLU A 247 1.03 7.96 -6.79
C GLU A 247 1.51 7.23 -8.05
N GLU A 248 0.68 6.32 -8.60
CA GLU A 248 0.88 5.59 -9.86
C GLU A 248 2.23 4.84 -9.98
N GLN A 249 2.78 4.38 -8.85
CA GLN A 249 4.06 3.63 -8.77
C GLN A 249 3.85 2.18 -8.26
N PRO A 250 3.18 1.31 -9.04
CA PRO A 250 2.87 -0.05 -8.61
C PRO A 250 4.12 -0.93 -8.40
N GLU A 251 5.22 -0.71 -9.12
CA GLU A 251 6.48 -1.44 -8.95
C GLU A 251 7.14 -1.11 -7.60
N ALA A 252 7.13 0.17 -7.23
CA ALA A 252 7.59 0.61 -5.91
C ALA A 252 6.66 0.08 -4.80
N ALA A 253 5.35 0.06 -5.04
CA ALA A 253 4.40 -0.54 -4.10
C ALA A 253 4.64 -2.04 -3.90
N LEU A 254 4.95 -2.79 -4.98
CA LEU A 254 5.23 -4.22 -4.90
C LEU A 254 6.51 -4.51 -4.11
N SER A 255 7.62 -3.81 -4.34
CA SER A 255 8.87 -4.04 -3.59
C SER A 255 8.74 -3.78 -2.07
N VAL A 256 7.76 -2.96 -1.64
CA VAL A 256 7.43 -2.76 -0.22
C VAL A 256 6.71 -3.97 0.40
N VAL A 257 5.93 -4.72 -0.39
CA VAL A 257 5.17 -5.91 0.05
C VAL A 257 5.72 -7.25 -0.48
N GLU A 258 6.85 -7.23 -1.18
CA GLU A 258 7.52 -8.44 -1.70
C GLU A 258 7.98 -9.38 -0.58
N TYR A 259 8.58 -8.80 0.47
CA TYR A 259 8.82 -9.47 1.75
C TYR A 259 7.50 -9.91 2.39
N ILE A 260 7.49 -11.05 3.09
CA ILE A 260 6.32 -11.57 3.80
C ILE A 260 6.62 -11.54 5.31
N PRO A 261 5.97 -10.65 6.08
CA PRO A 261 6.07 -10.62 7.54
C PRO A 261 5.53 -11.90 8.19
N LEU A 262 6.01 -12.20 9.39
CA LEU A 262 5.62 -13.40 10.16
C LEU A 262 4.10 -13.55 10.29
N GLU A 263 3.39 -12.45 10.57
CA GLU A 263 1.93 -12.40 10.74
C GLU A 263 1.24 -11.66 9.58
N ALA A 264 1.62 -11.97 8.34
CA ALA A 264 1.02 -11.38 7.14
C ALA A 264 -0.52 -11.51 7.13
N SER A 265 -1.21 -10.37 7.01
CA SER A 265 -2.68 -10.31 6.97
C SER A 265 -3.24 -10.76 5.60
N ILE A 266 -4.54 -11.04 5.54
CA ILE A 266 -5.25 -11.30 4.28
C ILE A 266 -5.08 -10.10 3.33
N ASP A 267 -5.25 -8.87 3.84
CA ASP A 267 -5.05 -7.65 3.05
C ASP A 267 -3.61 -7.53 2.51
N TYR A 268 -2.60 -7.89 3.31
CA TYR A 268 -1.20 -7.87 2.89
C TYR A 268 -0.95 -8.79 1.69
N LEU A 269 -1.38 -10.05 1.80
CA LEU A 269 -1.25 -11.04 0.75
C LEU A 269 -2.10 -10.69 -0.48
N ALA A 270 -3.28 -10.08 -0.29
CA ALA A 270 -4.13 -9.60 -1.38
C ALA A 270 -3.52 -8.41 -2.13
N THR A 271 -2.90 -7.45 -1.43
CA THR A 271 -2.15 -6.34 -2.05
C THR A 271 -0.94 -6.87 -2.81
N ARG A 272 -0.15 -7.77 -2.22
CA ARG A 272 1.02 -8.41 -2.86
C ARG A 272 0.62 -9.19 -4.12
N GLY A 273 -0.36 -10.08 -4.00
CA GLY A 273 -0.85 -10.91 -5.10
C GLY A 273 -1.47 -10.10 -6.25
N GLY A 274 -2.27 -9.08 -5.91
CA GLY A 274 -2.88 -8.19 -6.90
C GLY A 274 -1.84 -7.36 -7.67
N LEU A 275 -0.87 -6.76 -6.98
CA LEU A 275 0.23 -6.03 -7.59
C LEU A 275 1.11 -6.95 -8.47
N ALA A 276 1.47 -8.12 -7.97
CA ALA A 276 2.24 -9.11 -8.71
C ALA A 276 1.48 -9.59 -9.98
N GLN A 277 0.17 -9.83 -9.90
CA GLN A 277 -0.66 -10.21 -11.05
C GLN A 277 -0.80 -9.07 -12.07
N GLN A 278 -0.91 -7.82 -11.63
CA GLN A 278 -0.92 -6.63 -12.49
C GLN A 278 0.41 -6.49 -13.26
N LEU A 279 1.53 -6.58 -12.54
CA LEU A 279 2.89 -6.41 -13.06
C LEU A 279 3.46 -7.67 -13.73
N LYS A 280 2.69 -8.77 -13.76
CA LYS A 280 3.05 -10.08 -14.35
C LYS A 280 4.21 -10.81 -13.66
N PHE A 281 4.48 -10.52 -12.38
CA PHE A 281 5.34 -11.35 -11.53
C PHE A 281 4.57 -12.61 -11.10
N ILE A 282 4.52 -13.61 -11.98
CA ILE A 282 3.64 -14.78 -11.86
C ILE A 282 3.95 -15.59 -10.59
N ASP A 283 5.22 -15.82 -10.26
CA ASP A 283 5.63 -16.56 -9.05
C ASP A 283 5.16 -15.89 -7.75
N LEU A 284 5.34 -14.56 -7.63
CA LEU A 284 4.90 -13.79 -6.46
C LEU A 284 3.37 -13.77 -6.36
N ALA A 285 2.66 -13.72 -7.49
CA ALA A 285 1.20 -13.81 -7.51
C ALA A 285 0.74 -15.20 -7.06
N LYS A 286 1.38 -16.27 -7.56
CA LYS A 286 1.12 -17.68 -7.21
C LYS A 286 1.28 -17.93 -5.73
N GLU A 287 2.44 -17.59 -5.17
CA GLU A 287 2.72 -17.71 -3.74
C GLU A 287 1.68 -16.97 -2.89
N SER A 288 1.37 -15.71 -3.26
CA SER A 288 0.41 -14.88 -2.52
C SER A 288 -1.01 -15.48 -2.55
N TYR A 289 -1.49 -15.94 -3.71
CA TYR A 289 -2.81 -16.56 -3.81
C TYR A 289 -2.88 -17.97 -3.18
N GLN A 290 -1.79 -18.74 -3.22
CA GLN A 290 -1.68 -20.01 -2.48
C GLN A 290 -1.76 -19.79 -0.96
N MET A 291 -1.07 -18.77 -0.43
CA MET A 291 -1.21 -18.39 0.98
C MET A 291 -2.63 -17.90 1.31
N LEU A 292 -3.27 -17.15 0.41
CA LEU A 292 -4.66 -16.67 0.61
C LEU A 292 -5.68 -17.80 0.64
N VAL A 293 -5.65 -18.77 -0.29
CA VAL A 293 -6.59 -19.91 -0.25
C VAL A 293 -6.36 -20.82 0.96
N ASN A 294 -5.15 -20.86 1.52
CA ASN A 294 -4.87 -21.57 2.77
C ASN A 294 -5.36 -20.81 4.02
N LYS A 295 -5.34 -19.47 4.00
CA LYS A 295 -5.70 -18.60 5.15
C LYS A 295 -7.19 -18.23 5.19
N ASP A 296 -7.84 -18.18 4.03
CA ASP A 296 -9.25 -17.84 3.82
C ASP A 296 -9.86 -18.76 2.73
N PRO A 297 -10.00 -20.07 3.00
CA PRO A 297 -10.38 -21.08 2.01
C PRO A 297 -11.81 -20.94 1.49
N ASP A 298 -12.68 -20.20 2.18
CA ASP A 298 -14.08 -20.01 1.79
C ASP A 298 -14.32 -18.80 0.88
N ASN A 299 -13.28 -18.02 0.57
CA ASN A 299 -13.40 -16.83 -0.28
C ASN A 299 -12.99 -17.12 -1.72
N GLY A 300 -13.97 -17.30 -2.60
CA GLY A 300 -13.80 -17.64 -4.02
C GLY A 300 -12.98 -16.63 -4.83
N ARG A 301 -12.72 -15.42 -4.30
CA ARG A 301 -11.84 -14.43 -4.94
C ARG A 301 -10.37 -14.86 -4.97
N TRP A 302 -9.91 -15.55 -3.93
CA TRP A 302 -8.53 -16.04 -3.85
C TRP A 302 -8.31 -17.23 -4.78
N TRP A 303 -9.29 -18.14 -4.82
CA TRP A 303 -9.35 -19.22 -5.80
C TRP A 303 -9.37 -18.69 -7.25
N LEU A 304 -10.15 -17.63 -7.52
CA LEU A 304 -10.15 -16.98 -8.84
C LEU A 304 -8.78 -16.39 -9.20
N GLY A 305 -8.11 -15.69 -8.27
CA GLY A 305 -6.74 -15.19 -8.48
C GLY A 305 -5.75 -16.32 -8.78
N LEU A 306 -5.78 -17.39 -7.98
CA LEU A 306 -4.92 -18.56 -8.17
C LEU A 306 -5.17 -19.27 -9.52
N ALA A 307 -6.44 -19.38 -9.94
CA ALA A 307 -6.80 -20.01 -11.21
C ALA A 307 -6.31 -19.20 -12.43
N ILE A 308 -6.43 -17.88 -12.38
CA ILE A 308 -5.88 -16.96 -13.40
C ILE A 308 -4.35 -17.07 -13.45
N VAL A 309 -3.69 -17.31 -12.32
CA VAL A 309 -2.23 -17.50 -12.26
C VAL A 309 -1.81 -18.84 -12.87
N TYR A 310 -2.43 -19.97 -12.50
CA TYR A 310 -2.16 -21.26 -13.15
C TYR A 310 -2.43 -21.22 -14.67
N GLU A 311 -3.49 -20.53 -15.09
CA GLU A 311 -3.80 -20.34 -16.52
C GLU A 311 -2.65 -19.61 -17.26
N ARG A 312 -2.04 -18.59 -16.63
CA ARG A 312 -0.89 -17.85 -17.20
C ARG A 312 0.40 -18.67 -17.22
N GLU A 313 0.51 -19.70 -16.38
CA GLU A 313 1.61 -20.67 -16.43
C GLU A 313 1.37 -21.81 -17.44
N ALA A 314 0.23 -21.80 -18.16
CA ALA A 314 -0.26 -22.91 -18.98
C ALA A 314 -0.48 -24.22 -18.20
N GLU A 315 -0.68 -24.14 -16.88
CA GLU A 315 -1.00 -25.26 -15.99
C GLU A 315 -2.50 -25.62 -16.11
N VAL A 316 -2.93 -26.07 -17.30
CA VAL A 316 -4.35 -26.20 -17.72
C VAL A 316 -5.21 -26.97 -16.71
N ASP A 317 -4.73 -28.12 -16.22
CA ASP A 317 -5.46 -28.93 -15.23
C ASP A 317 -5.64 -28.17 -13.91
N LYS A 318 -4.55 -27.62 -13.36
CA LYS A 318 -4.59 -26.86 -12.11
C LYS A 318 -5.50 -25.63 -12.24
N ALA A 319 -5.47 -24.96 -13.39
CA ALA A 319 -6.36 -23.84 -13.68
C ALA A 319 -7.84 -24.28 -13.67
N TYR A 320 -8.18 -25.36 -14.38
CA TYR A 320 -9.55 -25.90 -14.46
C TYR A 320 -10.10 -26.26 -13.06
N ASP A 321 -9.36 -27.04 -12.28
CA ASP A 321 -9.77 -27.48 -10.93
C ASP A 321 -9.90 -26.29 -9.95
N THR A 322 -9.00 -25.31 -10.07
CA THR A 322 -9.02 -24.09 -9.23
C THR A 322 -10.16 -23.15 -9.64
N TYR A 323 -10.52 -23.07 -10.93
CA TYR A 323 -11.70 -22.32 -11.39
C TYR A 323 -13.01 -22.97 -10.93
N GLN A 324 -13.11 -24.31 -10.95
CA GLN A 324 -14.26 -25.01 -10.35
C GLN A 324 -14.38 -24.69 -8.86
N SER A 325 -13.26 -24.73 -8.13
CA SER A 325 -13.18 -24.36 -6.71
C SER A 325 -13.63 -22.91 -6.47
N ALA A 326 -13.21 -21.97 -7.32
CA ALA A 326 -13.64 -20.57 -7.25
C ALA A 326 -15.15 -20.39 -7.47
N LEU A 327 -15.78 -21.22 -8.32
CA LEU A 327 -17.20 -21.13 -8.65
C LEU A 327 -18.13 -21.58 -7.52
N ILE A 328 -17.70 -22.56 -6.70
CA ILE A 328 -18.51 -23.11 -5.60
C ILE A 328 -18.35 -22.35 -4.29
N LYS A 329 -17.28 -21.54 -4.13
CA LYS A 329 -17.04 -20.73 -2.94
C LYS A 329 -17.76 -19.36 -3.00
N PRO A 330 -18.27 -18.83 -1.88
CA PRO A 330 -18.88 -17.50 -1.83
C PRO A 330 -17.87 -16.36 -2.12
N GLY A 331 -18.38 -15.14 -2.31
CA GLY A 331 -17.57 -13.92 -2.47
C GLY A 331 -17.35 -13.46 -3.92
N LEU A 332 -17.55 -14.32 -4.93
CA LEU A 332 -17.56 -13.91 -6.34
C LEU A 332 -18.79 -13.08 -6.71
N SER A 333 -18.58 -12.05 -7.54
CA SER A 333 -19.67 -11.28 -8.15
C SER A 333 -20.38 -12.09 -9.26
N ARG A 334 -21.58 -11.67 -9.68
CA ARG A 334 -22.30 -12.37 -10.75
C ARG A 334 -21.53 -12.36 -12.08
N SER A 335 -20.83 -11.27 -12.41
CA SER A 335 -19.97 -11.20 -13.60
C SER A 335 -18.74 -12.10 -13.49
N SER A 336 -18.07 -12.14 -12.33
CA SER A 336 -16.98 -13.09 -12.09
C SER A 336 -17.43 -14.55 -12.23
N GLN A 337 -18.62 -14.90 -11.73
CA GLN A 337 -19.16 -16.25 -11.93
C GLN A 337 -19.46 -16.59 -13.41
N VAL A 338 -19.78 -15.62 -14.26
CA VAL A 338 -19.97 -15.86 -15.70
C VAL A 338 -18.61 -16.12 -16.35
N PHE A 339 -17.65 -15.21 -16.16
CA PHE A 339 -16.27 -15.38 -16.60
C PHE A 339 -15.68 -16.75 -16.22
N VAL A 340 -15.84 -17.16 -14.96
CA VAL A 340 -15.35 -18.47 -14.47
C VAL A 340 -16.03 -19.64 -15.20
N ARG A 341 -17.35 -19.62 -15.40
CA ARG A 341 -18.04 -20.70 -16.14
C ARG A 341 -17.59 -20.81 -17.58
N ASP A 342 -17.37 -19.68 -18.26
CA ASP A 342 -16.93 -19.69 -19.65
C ASP A 342 -15.45 -20.09 -19.79
N ARG A 343 -14.62 -19.76 -18.79
CA ARG A 343 -13.23 -20.22 -18.72
C ARG A 343 -13.10 -21.72 -18.41
N ILE A 344 -13.96 -22.27 -17.55
CA ILE A 344 -14.02 -23.72 -17.28
C ILE A 344 -14.26 -24.49 -18.59
N LYS A 345 -15.28 -24.13 -19.38
CA LYS A 345 -15.57 -24.77 -20.69
C LYS A 345 -14.39 -24.72 -21.66
N LEU A 346 -13.66 -23.60 -21.68
CA LEU A 346 -12.51 -23.42 -22.57
C LEU A 346 -11.31 -24.29 -22.13
N LEU A 347 -11.09 -24.43 -20.82
CA LEU A 347 -10.05 -25.30 -20.29
C LEU A 347 -10.43 -26.79 -20.40
N GLU A 348 -11.72 -27.11 -20.39
CA GLU A 348 -12.27 -28.45 -20.64
C GLU A 348 -11.87 -28.95 -22.04
N THR A 349 -12.15 -28.18 -23.10
CA THR A 349 -11.76 -28.57 -24.46
C THR A 349 -10.24 -28.59 -24.68
N MET A 350 -9.48 -27.74 -23.97
CA MET A 350 -8.01 -27.82 -23.95
C MET A 350 -7.51 -29.13 -23.32
N LYS A 351 -8.13 -29.59 -22.22
CA LYS A 351 -7.82 -30.89 -21.60
C LYS A 351 -8.18 -32.05 -22.53
N GLU A 352 -9.31 -32.01 -23.22
CA GLU A 352 -9.71 -33.05 -24.18
C GLU A 352 -8.71 -33.18 -25.34
N VAL A 353 -8.27 -32.06 -25.93
CA VAL A 353 -7.26 -32.06 -27.02
C VAL A 353 -5.90 -32.57 -26.52
N ASN A 354 -5.45 -32.13 -25.35
CA ASN A 354 -4.16 -32.55 -24.78
C ASN A 354 -4.14 -34.04 -24.41
N ASN A 355 -5.27 -34.63 -24.02
CA ASN A 355 -5.39 -36.06 -23.70
C ASN A 355 -5.61 -36.96 -24.93
N ALA A 356 -5.82 -36.36 -26.11
CA ALA A 356 -6.03 -37.06 -27.38
C ALA A 356 -4.81 -36.95 -28.34
N SER A 357 -3.68 -36.42 -27.86
CA SER A 357 -2.45 -36.15 -28.61
C SER A 357 -1.27 -36.99 -28.11
#